data_AF-A0A517QHH9-F1
#
_entry.id   AF-A0A517QHH9-F1
#
_cell.length_a   1.000
_cell.length_b   1.000
_cell.length_c   1.000
_cell.angle_alpha   90.00
_cell.angle_beta   90.00
_cell.angle_gamma   90.00
#
_symmetry.space_group_name_H-M   'P 1'
#
loop_
_entity.id
_entity.type
_entity.pdbx_description
1 polymer ?
#
loop_
_entity_poly.entity_id
_entity_poly.type
_entity_poly.pdbx_seq_one_letter_code
_entity_poly.pdbx_strand_id
1 'polypeptide(L)'
;MSASISAPIVPLEVLRTDECGCVAEIIASDEWTHRLGELGLREGVNVRMVRTGEPCILAVAGHRFTFRCDPSTMVLIRLTESTG
;
A
#
# COMPACT_ATOMS: atom_id res chain seq x y z
N MET A 1 -24.60 -14.58 13.76
CA MET A 1 -23.89 -13.29 13.65
C MET A 1 -22.44 -13.61 13.37
N SER A 2 -22.05 -13.65 12.10
CA SER A 2 -20.65 -13.84 11.74
C SER A 2 -19.93 -12.54 12.05
N ALA A 3 -18.98 -12.55 12.99
CA ALA A 3 -18.11 -11.40 13.21
C ALA A 3 -17.33 -11.17 11.92
N SER A 4 -17.59 -10.06 11.23
CA SER A 4 -16.73 -9.63 10.14
C SER A 4 -15.39 -9.29 10.75
N ILE A 5 -14.40 -10.17 10.57
CA ILE A 5 -13.02 -9.89 10.94
C ILE A 5 -12.57 -8.76 10.02
N SER A 6 -12.63 -7.51 10.51
CA SER A 6 -12.08 -6.37 9.79
C SER A 6 -10.59 -6.52 9.84
N ALA A 7 -9.97 -6.78 8.70
CA ALA A 7 -8.52 -6.85 8.62
C ALA A 7 -7.88 -5.53 9.09
N PRO A 8 -6.74 -5.59 9.79
CA PRO A 8 -6.08 -4.40 10.31
C PRO A 8 -5.67 -3.47 9.17
N ILE A 9 -5.85 -2.17 9.40
CA ILE A 9 -5.35 -1.10 8.53
C ILE A 9 -4.04 -0.61 9.14
N VAL A 10 -2.98 -0.65 8.35
CA VAL A 10 -1.63 -0.30 8.79
C VAL A 10 -0.96 0.62 7.76
N PRO A 11 -0.01 1.48 8.17
CA PRO A 11 0.79 2.24 7.23
C PRO A 11 1.58 1.34 6.27
N LEU A 12 1.77 1.76 5.03
CA LEU A 12 2.56 1.04 4.04
C LEU A 12 3.99 0.74 4.53
N GLU A 13 4.59 1.67 5.28
CA GLU A 13 5.94 1.54 5.85
C GLU A 13 6.10 0.35 6.81
N VAL A 14 5.01 -0.14 7.41
CA VAL A 14 5.07 -1.29 8.32
C VAL A 14 4.86 -2.62 7.62
N LEU A 15 4.48 -2.64 6.33
CA LEU A 15 4.43 -3.87 5.56
C LEU A 15 5.84 -4.48 5.47
N ARG A 16 5.92 -5.78 5.69
CA ARG A 16 7.14 -6.57 5.54
C ARG A 16 7.28 -7.05 4.12
N THR A 17 8.51 -7.43 3.77
CA THR A 17 8.78 -8.06 2.47
C THR A 17 7.86 -9.26 2.25
N ASP A 18 7.25 -9.33 1.06
CA ASP A 18 6.26 -10.30 0.58
C ASP A 18 4.86 -10.22 1.22
N GLU A 19 4.63 -9.31 2.17
CA GLU A 19 3.27 -9.02 2.64
C GLU A 19 2.44 -8.32 1.57
N CYS A 20 1.15 -8.65 1.55
CA CYS A 20 0.17 -8.14 0.62
C CYS A 20 -0.96 -7.41 1.36
N GLY A 21 -1.55 -6.44 0.68
CA GLY A 21 -2.75 -5.78 1.16
C GLY A 21 -3.42 -4.95 0.08
N CYS A 22 -4.54 -4.34 0.45
CA CYS A 22 -5.30 -3.45 -0.40
C CYS A 22 -5.13 -2.01 0.10
N VAL A 23 -4.90 -1.05 -0.80
CA VAL A 23 -4.85 0.36 -0.41
C VAL A 23 -6.21 0.77 0.15
N ALA A 24 -6.24 1.08 1.44
CA ALA A 24 -7.43 1.52 2.15
C ALA A 24 -7.68 3.02 1.93
N GLU A 25 -6.62 3.83 1.99
CA GLU A 25 -6.68 5.29 1.88
C GLU A 25 -5.30 5.84 1.52
N ILE A 26 -5.25 6.98 0.82
CA ILE A 26 -4.03 7.73 0.55
C ILE A 26 -4.21 9.16 1.09
N ILE A 27 -3.43 9.51 2.10
CA ILE A 27 -3.39 10.85 2.69
C ILE A 27 -2.19 11.57 2.09
N ALA A 28 -2.41 12.43 1.11
CA ALA A 28 -1.39 13.21 0.43
C ALA A 28 -2.00 14.48 -0.18
N SER A 29 -1.18 15.36 -0.76
CA SER A 29 -1.69 16.45 -1.60
C SER A 29 -2.36 15.91 -2.88
N ASP A 30 -3.21 16.71 -3.52
CA ASP A 30 -3.86 16.33 -4.78
C ASP A 30 -2.86 15.95 -5.88
N GLU A 31 -1.75 16.69 -5.97
CA GLU A 31 -0.65 16.41 -6.91
C GLU A 31 -0.06 15.02 -6.69
N TRP A 32 0.25 14.67 -5.43
CA TRP A 32 0.81 13.37 -5.10
C TRP A 32 -0.21 12.25 -5.29
N THR A 33 -1.46 12.46 -4.90
CA THR A 33 -2.54 11.48 -5.10
C THR A 33 -2.73 11.17 -6.58
N HIS A 34 -2.74 12.19 -7.44
CA HIS A 34 -2.83 12.00 -8.89
C HIS A 34 -1.61 11.24 -9.43
N ARG A 35 -0.40 11.63 -9.04
CA ARG A 35 0.84 10.98 -9.51
C ARG A 35 0.92 9.51 -9.09
N LEU A 36 0.49 9.20 -7.87
CA LEU A 36 0.41 7.82 -7.38
C LEU A 36 -0.64 7.03 -8.18
N GLY A 37 -1.79 7.64 -8.47
CA GLY A 37 -2.83 7.07 -9.32
C GLY A 37 -2.34 6.73 -10.73
N GLU A 38 -1.51 7.58 -11.35
CA GLU A 38 -0.88 7.33 -12.66
C GLU A 38 0.08 6.14 -12.63
N LEU A 39 0.75 5.91 -11.49
CA LEU A 39 1.60 4.74 -11.26
C LEU A 39 0.80 3.48 -10.88
N GLY A 40 -0.52 3.59 -10.76
CA GLY A 40 -1.43 2.52 -10.39
C GLY A 40 -1.68 2.38 -8.89
N LEU A 41 -1.08 3.22 -8.04
CA LEU A 41 -1.32 3.24 -6.60
C LEU A 41 -2.49 4.16 -6.27
N ARG A 42 -3.65 3.55 -6.03
CA ARG A 42 -4.90 4.22 -5.67
C ARG A 42 -5.70 3.33 -4.72
N GLU A 43 -6.68 3.92 -4.05
CA GLU A 43 -7.61 3.20 -3.17
C GLU A 43 -8.24 1.99 -3.88
N GLY A 44 -8.37 0.88 -3.14
CA GLY A 44 -8.92 -0.37 -3.63
C GLY A 44 -7.95 -1.24 -4.45
N VAL A 45 -6.72 -0.78 -4.73
CA VAL A 45 -5.73 -1.58 -5.46
C VAL A 45 -4.94 -2.48 -4.53
N ASN A 46 -4.69 -3.71 -4.98
CA ASN A 46 -3.80 -4.64 -4.28
C ASN A 46 -2.34 -4.28 -4.51
N VAL A 47 -1.59 -4.27 -3.42
CA VAL A 47 -0.16 -4.00 -3.38
C VAL A 47 0.56 -5.16 -2.71
N ARG A 48 1.79 -5.42 -3.15
CA ARG A 48 2.71 -6.33 -2.48
C ARG A 48 4.02 -5.62 -2.19
N MET A 49 4.49 -5.72 -0.97
CA MET A 49 5.79 -5.20 -0.59
C MET A 49 6.90 -6.10 -1.14
N VAL A 50 7.70 -5.60 -2.07
CA VAL A 50 8.82 -6.37 -2.68
C VAL A 50 10.10 -6.18 -1.89
N ARG A 51 10.31 -4.98 -1.34
CA ARG A 51 11.49 -4.65 -0.54
C ARG A 51 11.16 -3.50 0.40
N THR A 52 11.42 -3.69 1.69
CA THR A 52 11.31 -2.66 2.72
C THR A 52 12.55 -1.73 2.73
N GLY A 53 12.41 -0.54 3.31
CA GLY A 53 13.49 0.46 3.47
C GLY A 53 13.19 1.78 2.75
N GLU A 54 14.20 2.65 2.66
CA GLU A 54 14.10 3.95 2.00
C GLU A 54 15.12 4.05 0.85
N PRO A 55 14.67 3.90 -0.43
CA PRO A 55 13.30 3.66 -0.87
C PRO A 55 12.83 2.22 -0.72
N CYS A 56 11.52 2.02 -0.59
CA CYS A 56 10.89 0.71 -0.68
C CYS A 56 10.52 0.39 -2.13
N ILE A 57 10.29 -0.89 -2.42
CA ILE A 57 9.82 -1.35 -3.73
C ILE A 57 8.47 -2.00 -3.55
N LEU A 58 7.48 -1.51 -4.29
CA LEU A 58 6.12 -2.04 -4.29
C LEU A 58 5.83 -2.70 -5.64
N ALA A 59 5.10 -3.80 -5.60
CA ALA A 59 4.45 -4.36 -6.78
C ALA A 59 2.96 -3.99 -6.75
N VAL A 60 2.51 -3.31 -7.80
CA VAL A 60 1.14 -2.79 -7.94
C VAL A 60 0.70 -3.03 -9.38
N ALA A 61 -0.47 -3.64 -9.56
CA ALA A 61 -1.03 -3.93 -10.89
C ALA A 61 -0.05 -4.63 -11.88
N GLY A 62 0.85 -5.48 -11.37
CA GLY A 62 1.85 -6.20 -12.19
C GLY A 62 3.12 -5.39 -12.51
N HIS A 63 3.19 -4.12 -12.13
CA HIS A 63 4.38 -3.29 -12.26
C HIS A 63 5.07 -3.12 -10.91
N ARG A 64 6.39 -2.88 -10.94
CA ARG A 64 7.16 -2.55 -9.75
C ARG A 64 7.59 -1.11 -9.82
N PHE A 65 7.42 -0.36 -8.74
CA PHE A 65 7.95 0.98 -8.63
C PHE A 65 8.68 1.18 -7.31
N THR A 66 9.65 2.08 -7.37
CA THR A 66 10.41 2.55 -6.22
C THR A 66 9.60 3.66 -5.55
N PHE A 67 9.22 3.46 -4.29
CA PHE A 67 8.47 4.42 -3.50
C PHE A 67 9.36 4.96 -2.38
N ARG A 68 9.47 6.29 -2.31
CA ARG A 68 10.05 6.97 -1.15
C ARG A 68 8.90 7.43 -0.30
N CYS A 69 8.83 6.95 0.94
CA CYS A 69 7.90 7.52 1.90
C CYS A 69 8.29 9.00 2.08
N ASP A 70 7.37 9.89 1.72
CA ASP A 70 7.48 11.30 2.04
C ASP A 70 6.73 11.54 3.35
N PRO A 71 7.26 12.32 4.31
CA PRO A 71 6.56 12.58 5.57
C PRO A 71 5.19 13.26 5.40
N SER A 72 4.92 13.85 4.24
CA SER A 72 3.64 14.48 3.87
C SER A 72 2.70 13.53 3.11
N THR A 73 3.10 12.27 2.91
CA THR A 73 2.33 11.24 2.20
C THR A 73 2.21 9.98 3.07
N MET A 74 1.00 9.61 3.44
CA MET A 74 0.71 8.38 4.16
C MET A 74 -0.22 7.48 3.34
N VAL A 75 0.25 6.28 3.04
CA VAL A 75 -0.55 5.26 2.35
C VAL A 75 -0.98 4.22 3.38
N LEU A 76 -2.28 4.07 3.56
CA LEU A 76 -2.87 3.10 4.48
C LEU A 76 -3.23 1.83 3.72
N ILE A 77 -2.81 0.69 4.25
CA ILE A 77 -3.01 -0.63 3.66
C ILE A 77 -3.87 -1.47 4.60
N ARG A 78 -4.98 -1.98 4.07
CA ARG A 78 -5.72 -3.07 4.70
C ARG A 78 -4.98 -4.37 4.42
N LEU A 79 -4.42 -5.00 5.45
CA LEU A 79 -3.72 -6.26 5.30
C LEU A 79 -4.66 -7.33 4.76
N THR A 80 -4.17 -8.13 3.82
CA THR A 80 -4.86 -9.35 3.39
C THR A 80 -4.10 -10.50 4.02
N GLU A 81 -4.80 -11.48 4.59
CA GLU A 81 -4.15 -12.70 5.01
C GLU A 81 -3.50 -13.35 3.78
N SER A 82 -2.17 -13.28 3.70
CA SER A 82 -1.41 -14.03 2.72
C SER A 82 -1.65 -15.50 3.03
N THR A 83 -2.62 -16.12 2.33
CA THR A 83 -2.78 -17.57 2.33
C THR A 83 -1.58 -18.13 1.56
N GLY A 84 -0.45 -18.29 2.25
CA GLY A 84 0.71 -19.04 1.80
C GLY A 84 0.51 -20.52 2.05
#